data_AF-A0A315EHL6-F1
#
_entry.id   AF-A0A315EHL6-F1
#
_cell.length_a   1.000
_cell.length_b   1.000
_cell.length_c   1.000
_cell.angle_alpha   90.00
_cell.angle_beta   90.00
_cell.angle_gamma   90.00
#
_symmetry.space_group_name_H-M   'P 1'
#
loop_
_entity.id
_entity.type
_entity.pdbx_description
1 polymer ?
#
loop_
_entity_poly.entity_id
_entity_poly.type
_entity_poly.pdbx_seq_one_letter_code
_entity_poly.pdbx_strand_id
1 'polypeptide(L)'
;MNMHEDSILIAHPEASTQLVLLFHGVGSSARDLAPVGRALAQAQPQATVVSVDAPHPPQLGRGKEWFSVVGVTEENRPQRIAQAMPMFLETISHWQHKSGIVTCPL
;
A
#
# COMPACT_ATOMS: atom_id res chain seq x y z
N MET A 1 6.57 14.22 -8.72
CA MET A 1 5.61 13.15 -9.08
C MET A 1 5.05 12.60 -7.80
N ASN A 2 3.73 12.59 -7.63
CA ASN A 2 3.12 12.19 -6.38
C ASN A 2 3.07 10.65 -6.34
N MET A 3 3.80 10.03 -5.40
CA MET A 3 4.15 8.60 -5.44
C MET A 3 2.96 7.65 -5.19
N HIS A 4 1.77 8.19 -4.95
CA HIS A 4 0.53 7.45 -4.70
C HIS A 4 -0.51 7.61 -5.82
N GLU A 5 -0.19 8.26 -6.93
CA GLU A 5 -1.13 8.51 -8.04
C GLU A 5 -1.77 7.23 -8.60
N ASP A 6 -1.03 6.12 -8.60
CA ASP A 6 -1.51 4.83 -9.12
C ASP A 6 -2.28 3.99 -8.07
N SER A 7 -2.31 4.42 -6.81
CA SER A 7 -3.10 3.76 -5.76
C SER A 7 -4.59 3.99 -5.98
N ILE A 8 -5.40 2.98 -5.69
CA ILE A 8 -6.84 2.99 -5.95
C ILE A 8 -7.58 3.18 -4.63
N LEU A 9 -8.23 4.34 -4.46
CA LEU A 9 -9.18 4.58 -3.38
C LEU A 9 -10.50 3.87 -3.74
N ILE A 10 -10.79 2.77 -3.03
CA ILE A 10 -11.95 1.91 -3.34
C ILE A 10 -13.19 2.40 -2.61
N ALA A 11 -13.05 2.83 -1.36
CA ALA A 11 -14.11 3.39 -0.54
C ALA A 11 -13.57 4.47 0.38
N HIS A 12 -14.34 5.54 0.58
CA HIS A 12 -14.05 6.61 1.52
C HIS A 12 -15.36 7.18 2.07
N PRO A 13 -15.99 6.50 3.04
CA PRO A 13 -17.21 7.00 3.67
C PRO A 13 -16.90 8.26 4.50
N GLU A 14 -17.84 9.22 4.52
CA GLU A 14 -17.67 10.50 5.25
C GLU A 14 -17.37 10.29 6.74
N ALA A 15 -17.98 9.28 7.36
CA ALA A 15 -17.75 8.89 8.75
C ALA A 15 -16.85 7.65 8.85
N SER A 16 -15.64 7.72 8.26
CA SER A 16 -14.68 6.62 8.32
C SER A 16 -14.19 6.38 9.75
N THR A 17 -14.29 5.14 10.24
CA THR A 17 -13.80 4.72 11.56
C THR A 17 -12.60 3.77 11.49
N GLN A 18 -12.33 3.22 10.30
CA GLN A 18 -11.22 2.28 10.05
C GLN A 18 -10.53 2.58 8.72
N LEU A 19 -9.22 2.35 8.68
CA LEU A 19 -8.41 2.43 7.46
C LEU A 19 -7.88 1.03 7.12
N VAL A 20 -8.19 0.56 5.91
CA VAL A 20 -7.69 -0.69 5.36
C VAL A 20 -6.79 -0.39 4.17
N LEU A 21 -5.52 -0.75 4.30
CA LEU A 21 -4.52 -0.62 3.24
C LEU A 21 -4.14 -2.00 2.72
N LEU A 22 -4.33 -2.22 1.42
CA LEU A 22 -3.96 -3.45 0.74
C LEU A 22 -2.65 -3.23 -0.02
N PHE A 23 -1.62 -4.00 0.32
CA PHE A 23 -0.30 -3.95 -0.31
C PHE A 23 -0.08 -5.21 -1.14
N HIS A 24 0.18 -5.04 -2.44
CA HIS A 24 0.38 -6.16 -3.35
C HIS A 24 1.80 -6.78 -3.23
N GLY A 25 1.94 -8.03 -3.69
CA GLY A 25 3.23 -8.70 -3.82
C GLY A 25 4.03 -8.24 -5.04
N VAL A 26 5.27 -8.70 -5.16
CA VAL A 26 6.16 -8.37 -6.29
C VAL A 26 5.53 -8.80 -7.61
N GLY A 27 5.64 -7.95 -8.64
CA GLY A 27 5.16 -8.25 -9.99
C GLY A 27 3.65 -8.03 -10.20
N SER A 28 2.99 -7.43 -9.21
CA SER A 28 1.56 -7.08 -9.22
C SER A 28 1.38 -5.56 -9.15
N SER A 29 0.14 -5.09 -9.00
CA SER A 29 -0.22 -3.68 -8.90
C SER A 29 -1.45 -3.50 -8.01
N ALA A 30 -1.77 -2.24 -7.66
CA ALA A 30 -3.00 -1.91 -6.96
C ALA A 30 -4.27 -2.46 -7.65
N ARG A 31 -4.28 -2.57 -8.99
CA ARG A 31 -5.44 -3.06 -9.75
C ARG A 31 -5.79 -4.51 -9.42
N ASP A 32 -4.77 -5.33 -9.15
CA ASP A 32 -4.95 -6.77 -8.91
C ASP A 32 -5.62 -7.04 -7.56
N LEU A 33 -5.41 -6.17 -6.57
CA LEU A 33 -6.07 -6.24 -5.25
C LEU A 33 -7.39 -5.48 -5.17
N ALA A 34 -7.76 -4.69 -6.19
CA ALA A 34 -9.02 -3.95 -6.19
C ALA A 34 -10.28 -4.81 -5.99
N PRO A 35 -10.41 -6.04 -6.55
CA PRO A 35 -11.54 -6.91 -6.26
C PRO A 35 -11.64 -7.30 -4.77
N VAL A 36 -10.51 -7.58 -4.13
CA VAL A 36 -10.46 -7.90 -2.68
C VAL A 36 -10.88 -6.67 -1.87
N GLY A 37 -10.37 -5.49 -2.21
CA GLY A 37 -10.76 -4.27 -1.52
C GLY A 37 -12.23 -3.91 -1.67
N ARG A 38 -12.86 -4.21 -2.82
CA ARG A 38 -14.32 -4.05 -2.97
C ARG A 38 -15.11 -4.97 -2.05
N ALA A 39 -14.68 -6.22 -1.90
CA ALA A 39 -15.31 -7.14 -0.96
C ALA A 39 -15.17 -6.66 0.50
N LEU A 40 -14.02 -6.13 0.88
CA LEU A 40 -13.79 -5.56 2.21
C LEU A 40 -14.64 -4.30 2.45
N ALA A 41 -14.75 -3.41 1.47
CA ALA A 41 -15.59 -2.22 1.57
C ALA A 41 -17.08 -2.58 1.75
N GLN A 42 -17.56 -3.65 1.10
CA GLN A 42 -18.92 -4.15 1.30
C GLN A 42 -19.13 -4.74 2.70
N ALA A 43 -18.15 -5.49 3.20
CA ALA A 43 -18.21 -6.10 4.53
C ALA A 43 -18.03 -5.09 5.68
N GLN A 44 -17.35 -3.97 5.43
CA GLN A 44 -17.06 -2.92 6.40
C GLN A 44 -17.42 -1.53 5.85
N PRO A 45 -18.71 -1.15 5.87
CA PRO A 45 -19.18 0.09 5.22
C PRO A 45 -18.60 1.39 5.79
N GLN A 46 -18.00 1.36 6.99
CA GLN A 46 -17.35 2.50 7.62
C GLN A 46 -15.81 2.51 7.43
N ALA A 47 -15.25 1.59 6.65
CA ALA A 47 -13.83 1.58 6.36
C ALA A 47 -13.50 2.43 5.13
N THR A 48 -12.50 3.30 5.25
CA THR A 48 -11.75 3.74 4.07
C THR A 48 -10.89 2.57 3.60
N VAL A 49 -11.06 2.15 2.35
CA VAL A 49 -10.33 1.01 1.77
C VAL A 49 -9.51 1.49 0.59
N VAL A 50 -8.21 1.21 0.62
CA VAL A 50 -7.26 1.61 -0.42
C VAL A 50 -6.46 0.40 -0.87
N SER A 51 -6.36 0.21 -2.19
CA SER A 51 -5.36 -0.66 -2.78
C SER A 51 -4.15 0.16 -3.18
N VAL A 52 -3.03 -0.06 -2.50
CA VAL A 52 -1.84 0.77 -2.61
C VAL A 52 -0.93 0.21 -3.71
N ASP A 53 -0.47 1.09 -4.60
CA ASP A 53 0.47 0.74 -5.65
C ASP A 53 1.90 1.00 -5.19
N ALA A 54 2.81 0.07 -5.48
CA ALA A 54 4.19 0.23 -5.08
C ALA A 54 4.90 1.33 -5.91
N PRO A 55 5.88 2.04 -5.32
CA PRO A 55 6.41 3.28 -5.89
C PRO A 55 7.45 3.06 -6.99
N HIS A 56 8.00 1.86 -7.11
CA HIS A 56 9.05 1.57 -8.09
C HIS A 56 8.52 0.77 -9.28
N PRO A 57 8.96 1.11 -10.51
CA PRO A 57 8.72 0.26 -11.67
C PRO A 57 9.38 -1.12 -11.46
N PRO A 58 8.91 -2.16 -12.16
CA PRO A 58 9.41 -3.50 -11.96
C PRO A 58 10.83 -3.59 -12.54
N GLN A 59 11.78 -4.12 -11.79
CA GLN A 59 13.11 -4.35 -12.34
C GLN A 59 13.16 -5.60 -13.23
N LEU A 60 12.23 -6.55 -13.00
CA LEU A 60 12.02 -7.74 -13.82
C LEU A 60 10.52 -7.94 -14.09
N GLY A 61 10.16 -8.27 -15.32
CA GLY A 61 8.78 -8.59 -15.70
C GLY A 61 7.87 -7.36 -15.76
N ARG A 62 6.69 -7.46 -15.14
CA ARG A 62 5.60 -6.45 -15.15
C ARG A 62 5.20 -6.07 -13.73
N GLY A 63 4.35 -5.04 -13.58
CA GLY A 63 3.81 -4.62 -12.29
C GLY A 63 4.67 -3.57 -11.61
N LYS A 64 4.70 -3.57 -10.28
CA LYS A 64 5.48 -2.66 -9.44
C LYS A 64 6.20 -3.42 -8.33
N GLU A 65 7.15 -2.77 -7.69
CA GLU A 65 7.90 -3.31 -6.55
C GLU A 65 8.09 -2.28 -5.43
N TRP A 66 8.11 -2.75 -4.18
CA TRP A 66 8.38 -1.94 -2.98
C TRP A 66 9.88 -1.68 -2.81
N PHE A 67 10.66 -2.66 -3.19
CA PHE A 67 12.10 -2.62 -3.38
C PHE A 67 12.45 -3.76 -4.34
N SER A 68 13.56 -3.62 -5.06
CA SER A 68 13.99 -4.68 -5.97
C SER A 68 14.32 -5.96 -5.23
N VAL A 69 13.75 -7.08 -5.71
CA VAL A 69 14.10 -8.43 -5.25
C VAL A 69 15.32 -9.01 -5.96
N VAL A 70 15.86 -8.32 -6.96
CA VAL A 70 17.06 -8.76 -7.68
C VAL A 70 18.25 -8.76 -6.72
N GLY A 71 18.90 -9.92 -6.63
CA GLY A 71 20.05 -10.12 -5.74
C GLY A 71 19.69 -10.11 -4.25
N VAL A 72 18.41 -10.27 -3.88
CA VAL A 72 18.04 -10.51 -2.48
C VAL A 72 18.52 -11.89 -2.05
N THR A 73 19.26 -11.93 -0.95
CA THR A 73 19.67 -13.13 -0.23
C THR A 73 19.01 -13.13 1.15
N GLU A 74 19.06 -14.25 1.87
CA GLU A 74 18.58 -14.28 3.25
C GLU A 74 19.36 -13.31 4.15
N GLU A 75 20.67 -13.20 3.93
CA GLU A 75 21.57 -12.32 4.68
C GLU A 75 21.26 -10.83 4.46
N ASN A 76 21.04 -10.40 3.21
CA ASN A 76 20.85 -8.97 2.91
C ASN A 76 19.38 -8.51 3.00
N ARG A 77 18.42 -9.43 3.06
CA ARG A 77 16.97 -9.11 3.08
C ARG A 77 16.59 -8.16 4.22
N PRO A 78 17.05 -8.32 5.48
CA PRO A 78 16.71 -7.38 6.54
C PRO A 78 17.12 -5.93 6.23
N GLN A 79 18.32 -5.74 5.66
CA GLN A 79 18.81 -4.41 5.27
C GLN A 79 17.98 -3.83 4.12
N ARG A 80 17.59 -4.65 3.14
CA ARG A 80 16.72 -4.23 2.03
C ARG A 80 15.35 -3.76 2.54
N ILE A 81 14.77 -4.48 3.50
CA ILE A 81 13.51 -4.09 4.15
C ILE A 81 13.71 -2.77 4.92
N ALA A 82 14.78 -2.64 5.69
CA ALA A 82 15.07 -1.42 6.44
C ALA A 82 15.21 -0.20 5.52
N GLN A 83 15.78 -0.36 4.32
CA GLN A 83 15.87 0.70 3.31
C GLN A 83 14.50 1.09 2.72
N ALA A 84 13.58 0.14 2.55
CA ALA A 84 12.23 0.39 2.04
C ALA A 84 11.28 0.95 3.12
N MET A 85 11.58 0.71 4.41
CA MET A 85 10.68 1.01 5.52
C MET A 85 10.27 2.49 5.63
N PRO A 86 11.17 3.49 5.51
CA PRO A 86 10.78 4.90 5.63
C PRO A 86 9.66 5.30 4.67
N MET A 87 9.76 4.85 3.42
CA MET A 87 8.76 5.12 2.37
C MET A 87 7.46 4.33 2.61
N PHE A 88 7.56 3.10 3.10
CA PHE A 88 6.38 2.32 3.49
C PHE A 88 5.59 3.02 4.61
N LEU A 89 6.30 3.54 5.62
CA LEU A 89 5.70 4.31 6.71
C LEU A 89 5.11 5.63 6.22
N GLU A 90 5.80 6.36 5.34
CA GLU A 90 5.28 7.59 4.72
C GLU A 90 3.98 7.31 3.95
N THR A 91 3.90 6.19 3.24
CA THR A 91 2.69 5.75 2.55
C THR A 91 1.53 5.53 3.50
N ILE A 92 1.79 4.88 4.65
CA ILE A 92 0.77 4.69 5.70
C ILE A 92 0.33 6.05 6.24
N SER A 93 1.27 6.91 6.63
CA SER A 93 0.96 8.24 7.17
C SER A 93 0.18 9.12 6.19
N HIS A 94 0.50 9.05 4.89
CA HIS A 94 -0.25 9.73 3.85
C HIS A 94 -1.74 9.33 3.85
N TRP A 95 -2.03 8.02 3.86
CA TRP A 95 -3.41 7.53 3.82
C TRP A 95 -4.14 7.69 5.16
N GLN A 96 -3.42 7.64 6.28
CA GLN A 96 -3.96 8.02 7.59
C GLN A 96 -4.43 9.47 7.59
N HIS A 97 -3.58 10.40 7.13
CA HIS A 97 -3.95 11.82 7.05
C HIS A 97 -5.12 12.04 6.09
N LYS A 98 -5.10 11.42 4.91
CA LYS A 98 -6.15 11.55 3.90
C LYS A 98 -7.48 10.94 4.33
N SER A 99 -7.47 9.89 5.16
CA SER A 99 -8.69 9.27 5.70
C SER A 99 -9.22 9.95 6.96
N GLY A 100 -8.44 10.83 7.59
CA GLY A 100 -8.73 11.37 8.93
C GLY A 100 -8.51 10.37 10.07
N ILE A 101 -8.00 9.17 9.77
CA ILE A 101 -7.76 8.11 10.75
C ILE A 101 -6.29 8.12 11.12
N VAL A 102 -5.99 8.80 12.22
CA VAL A 102 -4.68 8.77 12.86
C VAL A 102 -4.71 7.78 14.02
N THR A 103 -3.86 6.75 13.95
CA THR A 103 -3.53 5.97 15.14
C THR A 103 -2.47 6.72 15.94
N CYS A 104 -2.56 6.68 17.27
CA CYS A 104 -1.51 7.17 18.15
C CYS A 104 -0.16 6.53 17.75
N PRO A 105 0.94 7.28 17.59
CA PRO A 105 2.22 6.69 17.22
C PRO A 105 2.68 5.70 18.32
N LEU A 106 3.21 4.56 17.89
CA LEU A 106 3.90 3.58 18.75
C LEU A 106 5.20 4.17 19.31
#